data_AF-A0A969QFU2-F1
#
_entry.id   AF-A0A969QFU2-F1
#
_cell.length_a   1.000
_cell.length_b   1.000
_cell.length_c   1.000
_cell.angle_alpha   90.00
_cell.angle_beta   90.00
_cell.angle_gamma   90.00
#
_symmetry.space_group_name_H-M   'P 1'
#
loop_
_entity.id
_entity.type
_entity.pdbx_description
1 polymer ?
#
loop_
_entity_poly.entity_id
_entity_poly.type
_entity_poly.pdbx_seq_one_letter_code
_entity_poly.pdbx_strand_id
1 'polypeptide(L)'
;MSLNVLYCEGNSKSLDIRLLQQLLPGTCLIKPIGGKNYGFEEKIISDRAINPKLAGLCDRDFDCRDFRIANEPIKWFYGDVQIGWFWERKEIENYAIDPEVVGLALGRKAPPIDEYKAALQKAAETISAYTAARTALSCYRFKNSWGEQVDKTHYFPQISKLGKDRCRDKIKEIVRQNKGDRIVEEQNVVDKFENLLPLYRPDGDRFQNLLTFFAGKDLLYVMKHKLQEFGFNSKDPINEFLERIFQRIELSEDVWTWMPEWQKLRESITNFDS
;
A
#
# COMPACT_ATOMS: atom_id res chain seq x y z
N MET A 1 27.58 -8.00 -2.54
CA MET A 1 27.79 -8.71 -1.26
C MET A 1 26.42 -8.75 -0.61
N SER A 2 25.74 -9.91 -0.60
CA SER A 2 24.31 -9.98 -0.25
C SER A 2 23.93 -9.31 1.08
N LEU A 3 22.74 -8.70 1.09
CA LEU A 3 22.09 -8.17 2.29
C LEU A 3 21.94 -9.29 3.34
N ASN A 4 22.17 -9.02 4.62
CA ASN A 4 21.99 -10.01 5.70
C ASN A 4 20.78 -9.71 6.61
N VAL A 5 20.31 -8.46 6.66
CA VAL A 5 19.16 -8.04 7.46
C VAL A 5 18.30 -7.09 6.64
N LEU A 6 17.00 -7.40 6.55
CA LEU A 6 15.99 -6.52 5.96
C LEU A 6 15.03 -6.05 7.05
N TYR A 7 14.99 -4.74 7.29
CA TYR A 7 13.98 -4.11 8.12
C TYR A 7 12.70 -3.91 7.34
N CYS A 8 11.57 -4.20 7.96
CA CYS A 8 10.25 -3.98 7.39
C CYS A 8 9.28 -3.42 8.44
N GLU A 9 8.16 -2.90 7.95
CA GLU A 9 7.11 -2.38 8.80
C GLU A 9 6.27 -3.48 9.45
N GLY A 10 5.52 -3.08 10.48
CA GLY A 10 4.55 -3.95 11.13
C GLY A 10 5.12 -4.80 12.26
N ASN A 11 4.52 -5.97 12.46
CA ASN A 11 4.85 -6.92 13.52
C ASN A 11 5.05 -8.31 12.93
N SER A 12 5.54 -9.27 13.73
CA SER A 12 5.90 -10.64 13.30
C SER A 12 4.81 -11.44 12.59
N LYS A 13 3.54 -11.00 12.65
CA LYS A 13 2.39 -11.64 11.99
C LYS A 13 1.78 -10.79 10.87
N SER A 14 2.41 -9.67 10.50
CA SER A 14 1.96 -8.82 9.40
C SER A 14 2.06 -9.54 8.05
N LEU A 15 1.20 -9.13 7.12
CA LEU A 15 1.18 -9.64 5.75
C LEU A 15 2.51 -9.41 5.03
N ASP A 16 3.15 -8.26 5.26
CA ASP A 16 4.48 -7.93 4.74
C ASP A 16 5.52 -9.01 5.07
N ILE A 17 5.63 -9.38 6.35
CA ILE A 17 6.60 -10.39 6.77
C ILE A 17 6.29 -11.75 6.16
N ARG A 18 5.01 -12.12 6.14
CA ARG A 18 4.58 -13.40 5.56
C ARG A 18 4.97 -13.48 4.09
N LEU A 19 4.75 -12.42 3.31
CA LEU A 19 5.19 -12.39 1.91
C LEU A 19 6.73 -12.41 1.82
N LEU A 20 7.41 -11.51 2.54
CA LEU A 20 8.87 -11.35 2.42
C LEU A 20 9.62 -12.64 2.76
N GLN A 21 9.15 -13.40 3.74
CA GLN A 21 9.73 -14.70 4.10
C GLN A 21 9.69 -15.70 2.94
N GLN A 22 8.66 -15.62 2.09
CA GLN A 22 8.54 -16.47 0.90
C GLN A 22 9.28 -15.91 -0.31
N LEU A 23 9.41 -14.59 -0.41
CA LEU A 23 10.20 -13.97 -1.48
C LEU A 23 11.71 -14.18 -1.29
N LEU A 24 12.17 -14.24 -0.04
CA LEU A 24 13.60 -14.20 0.34
C LEU A 24 14.02 -15.39 1.23
N PRO A 25 13.64 -16.64 0.92
CA PRO A 25 13.92 -17.79 1.77
C PRO A 25 15.43 -17.97 1.92
N GLY A 26 15.92 -17.94 3.16
CA GLY A 26 17.34 -18.08 3.48
C GLY A 26 18.26 -16.98 2.93
N THR A 27 17.72 -15.92 2.31
CA THR A 27 18.53 -14.86 1.68
C THR A 27 19.00 -13.84 2.72
N CYS A 28 18.10 -13.38 3.57
CA CYS A 28 18.40 -12.44 4.65
C CYS A 28 17.44 -12.63 5.83
N LEU A 29 17.83 -12.13 7.00
CA LEU A 29 16.95 -12.09 8.17
C LEU A 29 15.98 -10.91 8.08
N ILE A 30 14.69 -11.21 7.98
CA ILE A 30 13.62 -10.20 7.97
C ILE A 30 13.28 -9.82 9.42
N LYS A 31 13.33 -8.53 9.75
CA LYS A 31 13.01 -8.01 11.08
C LYS A 31 11.97 -6.90 11.01
N PRO A 32 10.81 -7.07 11.65
CA PRO A 32 9.90 -5.94 11.86
C PRO A 32 10.51 -4.99 12.89
N ILE A 33 10.46 -3.69 12.60
CA ILE A 33 10.89 -2.65 13.54
C ILE A 33 9.77 -1.67 13.92
N GLY A 34 8.51 -2.02 13.62
CA GLY A 34 7.33 -1.20 13.92
C GLY A 34 6.92 -0.29 12.76
N GLY A 35 6.19 0.79 13.06
CA GLY A 35 5.71 1.73 12.04
C GLY A 35 6.67 2.90 11.76
N LYS A 36 6.47 3.59 10.64
CA LYS A 36 7.31 4.72 10.18
C LYS A 36 7.48 5.86 11.19
N ASN A 37 6.52 6.06 12.09
CA ASN A 37 6.52 7.15 13.07
C ASN A 37 7.61 7.05 14.17
N TYR A 38 8.42 5.98 14.17
CA TYR A 38 9.46 5.73 15.17
C TYR A 38 10.89 5.97 14.66
N GLY A 39 11.06 6.81 13.63
CA GLY A 39 12.38 7.11 13.08
C GLY A 39 13.00 5.92 12.35
N PHE A 40 12.21 5.29 11.48
CA PHE A 40 12.61 4.08 10.74
C PHE A 40 13.87 4.32 9.90
N GLU A 41 13.95 5.49 9.26
CA GLU A 41 15.12 5.94 8.48
C GLU A 41 16.36 6.06 9.37
N GLU A 42 16.23 6.78 10.48
CA GLU A 42 17.29 7.02 11.45
C GLU A 42 17.78 5.71 12.07
N LYS A 43 16.86 4.76 12.29
CA LYS A 43 17.21 3.43 12.80
C LYS A 43 18.05 2.63 11.81
N ILE A 44 17.67 2.63 10.52
CA ILE A 44 18.47 1.97 9.47
C ILE A 44 19.88 2.58 9.43
N ILE A 45 19.97 3.91 9.38
CA ILE A 45 21.26 4.62 9.29
C ILE A 45 22.13 4.31 10.50
N SER A 46 21.56 4.42 11.71
CA SER A 46 22.27 4.13 12.96
C SER A 46 22.77 2.68 13.01
N ASP A 47 21.93 1.71 12.63
CA ASP A 47 22.31 0.30 12.71
C ASP A 47 23.27 -0.11 11.59
N ARG A 48 23.28 0.59 10.45
CA ARG A 48 24.25 0.36 9.38
C ARG A 48 25.68 0.70 9.77
N ALA A 49 25.87 1.59 10.75
CA ALA A 49 27.19 1.83 11.33
C ALA A 49 27.78 0.57 12.00
N ILE A 50 26.93 -0.36 12.44
CA ILE A 50 27.32 -1.64 13.05
C ILE A 50 27.21 -2.78 12.03
N ASN A 51 26.17 -2.78 11.20
CA ASN A 51 25.92 -3.79 10.18
C ASN A 51 25.69 -3.13 8.80
N PRO A 52 26.75 -2.90 8.00
CA PRO A 52 26.63 -2.23 6.70
C PRO A 52 25.69 -2.93 5.69
N LYS A 53 25.44 -4.23 5.89
CA LYS A 53 24.60 -5.11 5.06
C LYS A 53 23.12 -5.14 5.48
N LEU A 54 22.67 -4.05 6.10
CA LEU A 54 21.30 -3.83 6.54
C LEU A 54 20.62 -2.81 5.63
N ALA A 55 19.35 -3.06 5.30
CA ALA A 55 18.52 -2.15 4.52
C ALA A 55 17.07 -2.20 5.01
N GLY A 56 16.26 -1.22 4.59
CA GLY A 56 14.82 -1.17 4.85
C GLY A 56 13.96 -1.52 3.64
N LEU A 57 12.75 -1.99 3.90
CA LEU A 57 11.65 -2.03 2.95
C LEU A 57 10.39 -1.48 3.62
N CYS A 58 9.76 -0.52 2.96
CA CYS A 58 8.60 0.19 3.48
C CYS A 58 7.44 0.22 2.48
N ASP A 59 6.22 0.38 2.99
CA ASP A 59 5.08 0.70 2.15
C ASP A 59 5.28 2.04 1.45
N ARG A 60 4.70 2.24 0.27
CA ARG A 60 4.80 3.54 -0.39
C ARG A 60 3.93 4.60 0.28
N ASP A 61 2.81 4.17 0.84
CA ASP A 61 1.78 5.02 1.44
C ASP A 61 1.16 6.05 0.45
N PHE A 62 0.40 6.99 1.00
CA PHE A 62 -0.04 8.18 0.26
C PHE A 62 1.10 9.16 0.11
N ASP A 63 1.50 9.38 -1.13
CA ASP A 63 2.52 10.34 -1.52
C ASP A 63 2.10 11.12 -2.77
N CYS A 64 2.84 12.19 -3.05
CA CYS A 64 2.55 13.14 -4.11
C CYS A 64 3.40 12.98 -5.36
N ARG A 65 4.22 11.92 -5.42
CA ARG A 65 5.15 11.73 -6.52
C ARG A 65 4.38 11.36 -7.77
N ASP A 66 4.80 11.96 -8.87
CA ASP A 66 4.47 11.50 -10.21
C ASP A 66 5.66 10.67 -10.67
N PHE A 67 5.41 9.42 -11.02
CA PHE A 67 6.44 8.51 -11.50
C PHE A 67 5.83 7.53 -12.50
N ARG A 68 6.67 7.02 -13.39
CA ARG A 68 6.27 5.98 -14.34
C ARG A 68 6.35 4.63 -13.63
N ILE A 69 5.28 3.86 -13.72
CA ILE A 69 5.22 2.48 -13.22
C ILE A 69 6.26 1.66 -13.98
N ALA A 70 7.19 1.09 -13.22
CA ALA A 70 8.28 0.26 -13.68
C ALA A 70 8.10 -1.22 -13.27
N ASN A 71 7.14 -1.52 -12.37
CA ASN A 71 6.94 -2.84 -11.76
C ASN A 71 8.22 -3.35 -11.06
N GLU A 72 8.89 -2.44 -10.34
CA GLU A 72 10.08 -2.74 -9.54
C GLU A 72 10.08 -1.89 -8.26
N PRO A 73 10.71 -2.36 -7.17
CA PRO A 73 10.74 -1.61 -5.92
C PRO A 73 11.46 -0.27 -6.09
N ILE A 74 10.90 0.78 -5.51
CA ILE A 74 11.45 2.13 -5.61
C ILE A 74 12.64 2.24 -4.66
N LYS A 75 13.83 2.50 -5.17
CA LYS A 75 15.02 2.71 -4.34
C LYS A 75 14.82 3.88 -3.36
N TRP A 76 15.20 3.65 -2.10
CA TRP A 76 15.14 4.65 -1.04
C TRP A 76 16.53 5.11 -0.65
N PHE A 77 16.77 6.42 -0.76
CA PHE A 77 18.06 7.05 -0.50
C PHE A 77 18.00 8.02 0.69
N TYR A 78 19.10 8.08 1.44
CA TYR A 78 19.41 9.15 2.39
C TYR A 78 20.72 9.81 1.97
N GLY A 79 20.63 11.05 1.47
CA GLY A 79 21.73 11.66 0.71
C GLY A 79 22.04 10.81 -0.53
N ASP A 80 23.32 10.48 -0.73
CA ASP A 80 23.77 9.64 -1.86
C ASP A 80 23.78 8.14 -1.54
N VAL A 81 23.36 7.74 -0.34
CA VAL A 81 23.41 6.34 0.12
C VAL A 81 22.04 5.69 -0.04
N GLN A 82 21.97 4.58 -0.78
CA GLN A 82 20.76 3.77 -0.83
C GLN A 82 20.61 3.03 0.52
N ILE A 83 19.53 3.30 1.24
CA ILE A 83 19.22 2.71 2.55
C ILE A 83 18.16 1.62 2.49
N GLY A 84 17.51 1.45 1.34
CA GLY A 84 16.49 0.42 1.17
C GLY A 84 15.64 0.60 -0.08
N TRP A 85 14.38 0.18 0.04
CA TRP A 85 13.36 0.29 -0.99
C TRP A 85 12.00 0.66 -0.39
N PHE A 86 11.12 1.17 -1.24
CA PHE A 86 9.68 1.15 -1.02
C PHE A 86 9.06 0.16 -2.00
N TRP A 87 7.92 -0.42 -1.62
CA TRP A 87 7.02 -1.00 -2.61
C TRP A 87 6.64 0.06 -3.66
N GLU A 88 6.52 -0.33 -4.92
CA GLU A 88 6.00 0.53 -5.98
C GLU A 88 4.49 0.71 -5.81
N ARG A 89 3.76 -0.34 -5.42
CA ARG A 89 2.35 -0.21 -5.02
C ARG A 89 2.24 0.37 -3.62
N LYS A 90 1.04 0.83 -3.29
CA LYS A 90 0.82 1.61 -2.06
C LYS A 90 1.15 0.84 -0.78
N GLU A 91 0.70 -0.40 -0.71
CA GLU A 91 0.84 -1.29 0.44
C GLU A 91 0.71 -2.76 0.02
N ILE A 92 1.04 -3.69 0.90
CA ILE A 92 1.02 -5.13 0.63
C ILE A 92 -0.34 -5.64 0.14
N GLU A 93 -1.45 -5.11 0.64
CA GLU A 93 -2.79 -5.51 0.24
C GLU A 93 -3.02 -5.28 -1.26
N ASN A 94 -2.38 -4.29 -1.87
CA ASN A 94 -2.48 -4.04 -3.31
C ASN A 94 -1.91 -5.16 -4.18
N TYR A 95 -0.99 -5.96 -3.66
CA TYR A 95 -0.52 -7.16 -4.36
C TYR A 95 -1.46 -8.34 -4.10
N ALA A 96 -1.93 -8.49 -2.86
CA ALA A 96 -2.84 -9.58 -2.50
C ALA A 96 -4.17 -9.53 -3.28
N ILE A 97 -4.65 -8.33 -3.61
CA ILE A 97 -5.87 -8.14 -4.41
C ILE A 97 -5.61 -8.06 -5.92
N ASP A 98 -4.39 -8.31 -6.38
CA ASP A 98 -4.12 -8.34 -7.82
C ASP A 98 -4.86 -9.52 -8.46
N PRO A 99 -5.64 -9.33 -9.55
CA PRO A 99 -6.33 -10.42 -10.22
C PRO A 99 -5.45 -11.62 -10.59
N GLU A 100 -4.19 -11.40 -10.95
CA GLU A 100 -3.25 -12.47 -11.28
C GLU A 100 -2.84 -13.25 -10.01
N VAL A 101 -2.49 -12.55 -8.94
CA VAL A 101 -2.18 -13.16 -7.63
C VAL A 101 -3.38 -13.92 -7.09
N VAL A 102 -4.59 -13.34 -7.16
CA VAL A 102 -5.83 -13.98 -6.73
C VAL A 102 -6.12 -15.24 -7.53
N GLY A 103 -5.92 -15.19 -8.86
CA GLY A 103 -6.09 -16.34 -9.75
C GLY A 103 -5.13 -17.48 -9.42
N LEU A 104 -3.85 -17.16 -9.23
CA LEU A 104 -2.82 -18.14 -8.84
C LEU A 104 -3.06 -18.71 -7.43
N ALA A 105 -3.46 -17.85 -6.49
CA ALA A 105 -3.63 -18.23 -5.09
C ALA A 105 -4.86 -19.12 -4.87
N LEU A 106 -5.99 -18.80 -5.51
CA LEU A 106 -7.26 -19.48 -5.28
C LEU A 106 -7.60 -20.53 -6.33
N GLY A 107 -6.95 -20.49 -7.50
CA GLY A 107 -7.18 -21.42 -8.60
C GLY A 107 -8.66 -21.50 -8.98
N ARG A 108 -9.24 -22.71 -8.96
CA ARG A 108 -10.66 -22.93 -9.26
C ARG A 108 -11.64 -22.27 -8.29
N LYS A 109 -11.17 -21.83 -7.12
CA LYS A 109 -11.96 -21.10 -6.12
C LYS A 109 -11.85 -19.58 -6.29
N ALA A 110 -11.06 -19.11 -7.26
CA ALA A 110 -10.98 -17.68 -7.56
C ALA A 110 -12.33 -17.19 -8.08
N PRO A 111 -12.75 -15.95 -7.73
CA PRO A 111 -13.85 -15.31 -8.42
C PRO A 111 -13.61 -15.26 -9.94
N PRO A 112 -14.65 -15.23 -10.78
CA PRO A 112 -14.50 -15.00 -12.21
C PRO A 112 -13.71 -13.70 -12.47
N ILE A 113 -12.65 -13.79 -13.29
CA ILE A 113 -11.66 -12.70 -13.42
C ILE A 113 -12.28 -11.38 -13.84
N ASP A 114 -13.24 -11.41 -14.77
CA ASP A 114 -13.90 -10.20 -15.28
C ASP A 114 -14.81 -9.57 -14.22
N GLU A 115 -15.52 -10.40 -13.44
CA GLU A 115 -16.35 -9.92 -12.33
C GLU A 115 -15.50 -9.33 -11.19
N TYR A 116 -14.35 -9.93 -10.91
CA TYR A 116 -13.42 -9.44 -9.89
C TYR A 116 -12.79 -8.09 -10.29
N LYS A 117 -12.35 -7.98 -11.55
CA LYS A 117 -11.83 -6.72 -12.12
C LYS A 117 -12.90 -5.63 -12.11
N ALA A 118 -14.13 -5.95 -12.51
CA ALA A 118 -15.25 -5.00 -12.46
C ALA A 118 -15.54 -4.54 -11.02
N ALA A 119 -15.45 -5.45 -10.04
CA ALA A 119 -15.62 -5.10 -8.63
C ALA A 119 -14.53 -4.16 -8.11
N LEU A 120 -13.26 -4.40 -8.47
CA LEU A 120 -12.14 -3.52 -8.14
C LEU A 120 -12.31 -2.13 -8.76
N GLN A 121 -12.66 -2.07 -10.04
CA GLN A 121 -12.95 -0.80 -10.72
C GLN A 121 -14.08 -0.06 -10.03
N LYS A 122 -15.18 -0.76 -9.67
CA LYS A 122 -16.31 -0.14 -9.00
C LYS A 122 -15.94 0.39 -7.60
N ALA A 123 -15.11 -0.35 -6.87
CA ALA A 123 -14.57 0.11 -5.60
C ALA A 123 -13.72 1.37 -5.79
N ALA A 124 -12.81 1.38 -6.77
CA ALA A 124 -11.98 2.53 -7.11
C ALA A 124 -12.82 3.76 -7.49
N GLU A 125 -13.89 3.60 -8.29
CA GLU A 125 -14.80 4.70 -8.64
C GLU A 125 -15.41 5.31 -7.38
N THR A 126 -15.90 4.44 -6.49
CA THR A 126 -16.58 4.81 -5.24
C THR A 126 -15.67 5.64 -4.34
N ILE A 127 -14.38 5.32 -4.29
CA ILE A 127 -13.41 5.98 -3.41
C ILE A 127 -12.54 7.03 -4.12
N SER A 128 -12.73 7.27 -5.42
CA SER A 128 -11.89 8.18 -6.23
C SER A 128 -11.62 9.54 -5.58
N ALA A 129 -12.68 10.24 -5.15
CA ALA A 129 -12.54 11.52 -4.47
C ALA A 129 -11.89 11.40 -3.09
N TYR A 130 -12.20 10.33 -2.36
CA TYR A 130 -11.57 10.06 -1.07
C TYR A 130 -10.06 9.83 -1.23
N THR A 131 -9.63 8.94 -2.12
CA THR A 131 -8.23 8.66 -2.41
C THR A 131 -7.48 9.90 -2.89
N ALA A 132 -8.07 10.71 -3.77
CA ALA A 132 -7.48 11.99 -4.20
C ALA A 132 -7.31 12.97 -3.02
N ALA A 133 -8.30 13.05 -2.12
CA ALA A 133 -8.25 13.93 -0.95
C ALA A 133 -7.19 13.48 0.07
N ARG A 134 -7.10 12.17 0.36
CA ARG A 134 -6.03 11.61 1.20
C ARG A 134 -4.65 11.89 0.61
N THR A 135 -4.52 11.74 -0.71
CA THR A 135 -3.28 12.04 -1.44
C THR A 135 -2.92 13.52 -1.30
N ALA A 136 -3.87 14.43 -1.51
CA ALA A 136 -3.67 15.87 -1.35
C ALA A 136 -3.20 16.24 0.07
N LEU A 137 -3.84 15.69 1.11
CA LEU A 137 -3.42 15.88 2.51
C LEU A 137 -1.99 15.37 2.75
N SER A 138 -1.65 14.19 2.21
CA SER A 138 -0.30 13.63 2.28
C SER A 138 0.76 14.50 1.60
N CYS A 139 0.43 15.15 0.46
CA CYS A 139 1.35 16.08 -0.23
C CYS A 139 1.87 17.16 0.72
N TYR A 140 1.01 17.57 1.65
CA TYR A 140 1.31 18.56 2.65
C TYR A 140 1.40 17.93 4.04
N ARG A 141 1.81 16.66 4.19
CA ARG A 141 2.07 16.02 5.49
C ARG A 141 0.99 16.28 6.55
N PHE A 142 -0.28 16.32 6.15
CA PHE A 142 -1.41 16.35 7.09
C PHE A 142 -1.86 14.92 7.36
N LYS A 143 -2.57 14.72 8.49
CA LYS A 143 -3.31 13.48 8.71
C LYS A 143 -4.21 13.22 7.51
N ASN A 144 -4.05 12.07 6.88
CA ASN A 144 -4.70 11.74 5.61
C ASN A 144 -5.78 10.67 5.76
N SER A 145 -6.22 10.35 6.97
CA SER A 145 -7.23 9.35 7.26
C SER A 145 -8.28 9.91 8.21
N TRP A 146 -9.55 9.57 7.96
CA TRP A 146 -10.68 9.99 8.77
C TRP A 146 -11.85 9.02 8.61
N GLY A 147 -12.87 9.18 9.46
CA GLY A 147 -14.03 8.31 9.49
C GLY A 147 -14.09 7.50 10.77
N GLU A 148 -14.84 6.41 10.71
CA GLU A 148 -15.05 5.50 11.83
C GLU A 148 -13.97 4.43 11.82
N GLN A 149 -13.65 3.89 12.99
CA GLN A 149 -12.74 2.75 13.09
C GLN A 149 -13.47 1.50 12.57
N VAL A 150 -12.97 0.92 11.47
CA VAL A 150 -13.61 -0.24 10.82
C VAL A 150 -12.88 -1.55 11.10
N ASP A 151 -11.61 -1.47 11.51
CA ASP A 151 -10.85 -2.56 12.13
C ASP A 151 -9.86 -2.01 13.17
N LYS A 152 -8.97 -2.84 13.72
CA LYS A 152 -8.01 -2.44 14.76
C LYS A 152 -7.13 -1.24 14.38
N THR A 153 -6.84 -1.04 13.11
CA THR A 153 -5.86 -0.06 12.61
C THR A 153 -6.39 0.83 11.48
N HIS A 154 -7.53 0.48 10.89
CA HIS A 154 -8.09 1.13 9.72
C HIS A 154 -9.28 2.04 10.08
N TYR A 155 -9.22 3.28 9.61
CA TYR A 155 -10.29 4.26 9.72
C TYR A 155 -10.82 4.57 8.32
N PHE A 156 -12.14 4.48 8.17
CA PHE A 156 -12.77 4.68 6.88
C PHE A 156 -14.11 5.44 7.03
N PRO A 157 -14.44 6.40 6.14
CA PRO A 157 -15.71 7.11 6.19
C PRO A 157 -16.86 6.22 5.71
N GLN A 158 -18.08 6.49 6.17
CA GLN A 158 -19.27 5.89 5.56
C GLN A 158 -19.29 6.16 4.05
N ILE A 159 -19.63 5.16 3.24
CA ILE A 159 -19.58 5.23 1.76
C ILE A 159 -20.37 6.43 1.21
N SER A 160 -21.52 6.75 1.81
CA SER A 160 -22.34 7.91 1.43
C SER A 160 -21.66 9.28 1.62
N LYS A 161 -20.53 9.32 2.34
CA LYS A 161 -19.77 10.54 2.65
C LYS A 161 -18.47 10.67 1.84
N LEU A 162 -18.27 9.84 0.81
CA LEU A 162 -17.06 9.84 -0.03
C LEU A 162 -17.14 10.79 -1.24
N GLY A 163 -18.23 11.55 -1.38
CA GLY A 163 -18.41 12.49 -2.48
C GLY A 163 -17.41 13.66 -2.47
N LYS A 164 -17.21 14.29 -3.64
CA LYS A 164 -16.26 15.40 -3.85
C LYS A 164 -16.40 16.52 -2.83
N ASP A 165 -17.60 17.06 -2.66
CA ASP A 165 -17.82 18.22 -1.78
C ASP A 165 -17.57 17.88 -0.32
N ARG A 166 -17.97 16.67 0.12
CA ARG A 166 -17.68 16.17 1.48
C ARG A 166 -16.18 16.01 1.71
N CYS A 167 -15.44 15.50 0.72
CA CYS A 167 -13.98 15.39 0.80
C CYS A 167 -13.33 16.77 0.87
N ARG A 168 -13.81 17.74 0.08
CA ARG A 168 -13.34 19.13 0.12
C ARG A 168 -13.55 19.76 1.50
N ASP A 169 -14.74 19.64 2.06
CA ASP A 169 -15.06 20.16 3.40
C ASP A 169 -14.17 19.50 4.47
N LYS A 170 -13.93 18.19 4.34
CA LYS A 170 -13.10 17.46 5.28
C LYS A 170 -11.63 17.83 5.20
N ILE A 171 -11.10 18.09 4.00
CA ILE A 171 -9.75 18.65 3.84
C ILE A 171 -9.63 19.96 4.62
N LYS A 172 -10.56 20.89 4.43
CA LYS A 172 -10.56 22.19 5.13
C LYS A 172 -10.58 21.99 6.64
N GLU A 173 -11.46 21.13 7.14
CA GLU A 173 -11.55 20.80 8.56
C GLU A 173 -10.22 20.27 9.12
N ILE A 174 -9.61 19.28 8.45
CA ILE A 174 -8.35 18.67 8.88
C ILE A 174 -7.22 19.69 8.89
N VAL A 175 -7.10 20.50 7.84
CA VAL A 175 -6.07 21.54 7.76
C VAL A 175 -6.25 22.53 8.91
N ARG A 176 -7.47 23.05 9.12
CA ARG A 176 -7.74 23.99 10.22
C ARG A 176 -7.36 23.46 11.59
N GLN A 177 -7.70 22.20 11.87
CA GLN A 177 -7.44 21.55 13.16
C GLN A 177 -5.95 21.25 13.37
N ASN A 178 -5.18 21.04 12.31
CA ASN A 178 -3.81 20.51 12.38
C ASN A 178 -2.76 21.45 11.76
N LYS A 179 -3.12 22.69 11.41
CA LYS A 179 -2.23 23.65 10.77
C LYS A 179 -1.07 24.04 11.67
N GLY A 180 -1.32 24.29 12.97
CA GLY A 180 -0.30 24.88 13.85
C GLY A 180 0.32 26.14 13.22
N ASP A 181 1.64 26.25 13.29
CA ASP A 181 2.41 27.39 12.72
C ASP A 181 2.76 27.22 11.22
N ARG A 182 2.19 26.22 10.56
CA ARG A 182 2.54 25.90 9.17
C ARG A 182 1.97 26.97 8.22
N ILE A 183 2.78 27.38 7.24
CA ILE A 183 2.42 28.41 6.23
C ILE A 183 1.29 27.93 5.29
N VAL A 184 1.12 26.61 5.13
CA VAL A 184 0.12 26.05 4.22
C VAL A 184 -1.32 26.39 4.67
N GLU A 185 -2.11 26.92 3.76
CA GLU A 185 -3.51 27.28 3.97
C GLU A 185 -4.47 26.19 3.49
N GLU A 186 -5.72 26.22 3.98
CA GLU A 186 -6.77 25.30 3.56
C GLU A 186 -6.91 25.24 2.02
N GLN A 187 -6.86 26.41 1.37
CA GLN A 187 -7.03 26.52 -0.08
C GLN A 187 -5.89 25.82 -0.85
N ASN A 188 -4.65 25.82 -0.35
CA ASN A 188 -3.54 25.14 -1.04
C ASN A 188 -3.77 23.63 -1.14
N VAL A 189 -4.36 23.03 -0.11
CA VAL A 189 -4.66 21.59 -0.09
C VAL A 189 -5.89 21.28 -0.93
N VAL A 190 -6.90 22.15 -0.90
CA VAL A 190 -8.09 22.03 -1.77
C VAL A 190 -7.70 22.12 -3.24
N ASP A 191 -6.86 23.09 -3.63
CA ASP A 191 -6.41 23.23 -5.02
C ASP A 191 -5.62 21.99 -5.48
N LYS A 192 -4.77 21.42 -4.60
CA LYS A 192 -4.09 20.16 -4.90
C LYS A 192 -5.06 19.01 -5.06
N PHE A 193 -6.11 18.93 -4.25
CA PHE A 193 -7.17 17.92 -4.40
C PHE A 193 -7.90 18.07 -5.74
N GLU A 194 -8.30 19.27 -6.12
CA GLU A 194 -8.97 19.53 -7.40
C GLU A 194 -8.09 19.16 -8.60
N ASN A 195 -6.79 19.43 -8.52
CA ASN A 195 -5.83 19.05 -9.57
C ASN A 195 -5.59 17.54 -9.65
N LEU A 196 -5.60 16.84 -8.50
CA LEU A 196 -5.41 15.39 -8.46
C LEU A 196 -6.66 14.62 -8.87
N LEU A 197 -7.85 15.13 -8.55
CA LEU A 197 -9.11 14.40 -8.72
C LEU A 197 -9.34 13.82 -10.13
N PRO A 198 -9.06 14.54 -11.24
CA PRO A 198 -9.18 13.97 -12.58
C PRO A 198 -8.32 12.72 -12.80
N LEU A 199 -7.14 12.62 -12.18
CA LEU A 199 -6.26 11.46 -12.31
C LEU A 199 -6.82 10.21 -11.63
N TYR A 200 -7.64 10.39 -10.59
CA TYR A 200 -8.27 9.32 -9.81
C TYR A 200 -9.69 8.97 -10.26
N ARG A 201 -10.22 9.63 -11.29
CA ARG A 201 -11.51 9.33 -11.91
C ARG A 201 -11.35 8.34 -13.06
N PRO A 202 -12.45 7.74 -13.56
CA PRO A 202 -12.43 6.99 -14.82
C PRO A 202 -11.67 7.77 -15.90
N ASP A 203 -10.91 7.05 -16.72
CA ASP A 203 -9.98 7.59 -17.74
C ASP A 203 -8.72 8.31 -17.22
N GLY A 204 -8.64 8.60 -15.92
CA GLY A 204 -7.43 9.14 -15.29
C GLY A 204 -6.31 8.11 -15.16
N ASP A 205 -5.07 8.52 -15.35
CA ASP A 205 -3.91 7.61 -15.32
C ASP A 205 -3.76 6.83 -14.00
N ARG A 206 -4.00 7.49 -12.85
CA ARG A 206 -3.94 6.82 -11.54
C ARG A 206 -5.09 5.84 -11.33
N PHE A 207 -6.23 6.08 -11.96
CA PHE A 207 -7.37 5.15 -11.97
C PHE A 207 -7.13 3.92 -12.85
N GLN A 208 -6.56 4.10 -14.05
CA GLN A 208 -6.19 2.97 -14.91
C GLN A 208 -5.15 2.07 -14.24
N ASN A 209 -4.35 2.64 -13.33
CA ASN A 209 -3.36 1.94 -12.52
C ASN A 209 -3.79 1.83 -11.04
N LEU A 210 -5.08 1.48 -10.79
CA LEU A 210 -5.66 1.56 -9.45
C LEU A 210 -4.88 0.79 -8.37
N LEU A 211 -4.31 -0.38 -8.70
CA LEU A 211 -3.55 -1.19 -7.75
C LEU A 211 -2.24 -0.51 -7.31
N THR A 212 -1.76 0.48 -8.07
CA THR A 212 -0.58 1.25 -7.70
C THR A 212 -0.95 2.47 -6.85
N PHE A 213 -2.09 3.11 -7.11
CA PHE A 213 -2.38 4.45 -6.56
C PHE A 213 -3.49 4.50 -5.52
N PHE A 214 -4.35 3.50 -5.44
CA PHE A 214 -5.39 3.36 -4.42
C PHE A 214 -4.86 2.51 -3.27
N ALA A 215 -5.41 2.68 -2.06
CA ALA A 215 -5.09 1.82 -0.93
C ALA A 215 -5.85 0.50 -1.06
N GLY A 216 -5.12 -0.62 -1.01
CA GLY A 216 -5.69 -1.96 -1.05
C GLY A 216 -6.70 -2.16 0.09
N LYS A 217 -6.42 -1.64 1.29
CA LYS A 217 -7.35 -1.68 2.43
C LYS A 217 -8.67 -0.95 2.14
N ASP A 218 -8.59 0.24 1.53
CA ASP A 218 -9.78 1.02 1.15
C ASP A 218 -10.60 0.28 0.07
N LEU A 219 -9.94 -0.31 -0.93
CA LEU A 219 -10.58 -1.11 -1.98
C LEU A 219 -11.30 -2.33 -1.40
N LEU A 220 -10.61 -3.10 -0.56
CA LEU A 220 -11.17 -4.27 0.13
C LEU A 220 -12.38 -3.92 0.98
N TYR A 221 -12.31 -2.81 1.71
CA TYR A 221 -13.41 -2.36 2.55
C TYR A 221 -14.68 -2.11 1.72
N VAL A 222 -14.55 -1.45 0.56
CA VAL A 222 -15.69 -1.24 -0.35
C VAL A 222 -16.14 -2.54 -1.03
N MET A 223 -15.22 -3.46 -1.30
CA MET A 223 -15.52 -4.77 -1.89
C MET A 223 -16.15 -5.77 -0.91
N LYS A 224 -16.30 -5.43 0.38
CA LYS A 224 -16.75 -6.37 1.43
C LYS A 224 -17.99 -7.20 1.04
N HIS A 225 -19.04 -6.55 0.52
CA HIS A 225 -20.25 -7.25 0.08
C HIS A 225 -19.99 -8.16 -1.13
N LYS A 226 -19.19 -7.68 -2.09
CA LYS A 226 -18.84 -8.45 -3.28
C LYS A 226 -18.02 -9.69 -2.95
N LEU A 227 -17.14 -9.61 -1.94
CA LEU A 227 -16.42 -10.80 -1.45
C LEU A 227 -17.39 -11.85 -0.88
N GLN A 228 -18.46 -11.45 -0.21
CA GLN A 228 -19.49 -12.39 0.23
C GLN A 228 -20.22 -13.05 -0.95
N GLU A 229 -20.57 -12.28 -1.98
CA GLU A 229 -21.13 -12.83 -3.23
C GLU A 229 -20.18 -13.83 -3.90
N PHE A 230 -18.86 -13.62 -3.80
CA PHE A 230 -17.84 -14.54 -4.27
C PHE A 230 -17.59 -15.75 -3.35
N GLY A 231 -18.36 -15.90 -2.27
CA GLY A 231 -18.33 -17.07 -1.39
C GLY A 231 -17.43 -16.96 -0.17
N PHE A 232 -16.88 -15.78 0.13
CA PHE A 232 -16.20 -15.49 1.40
C PHE A 232 -17.25 -15.08 2.44
N ASN A 233 -17.91 -16.07 3.05
CA ASN A 233 -19.13 -15.87 3.86
C ASN A 233 -18.89 -15.80 5.37
N SER A 234 -17.64 -15.68 5.82
CA SER A 234 -17.37 -15.49 7.25
C SER A 234 -17.88 -14.14 7.76
N LYS A 235 -17.81 -13.95 9.09
CA LYS A 235 -18.10 -12.66 9.73
C LYS A 235 -17.17 -11.54 9.26
N ASP A 236 -15.99 -11.90 8.76
CA ASP A 236 -14.98 -11.00 8.26
C ASP A 236 -14.44 -11.48 6.90
N PRO A 237 -15.19 -11.19 5.82
CA PRO A 237 -14.89 -11.72 4.48
C PRO A 237 -13.56 -11.20 3.93
N ILE A 238 -13.10 -10.02 4.36
CA ILE A 238 -11.81 -9.45 3.93
C ILE A 238 -10.67 -10.27 4.52
N ASN A 239 -10.70 -10.52 5.83
CA ASN A 239 -9.68 -11.33 6.48
C ASN A 239 -9.69 -12.78 5.97
N GLU A 240 -10.86 -13.38 5.75
CA GLU A 240 -10.96 -14.71 5.14
C GLU A 240 -10.35 -14.76 3.73
N PHE A 241 -10.61 -13.73 2.92
CA PHE A 241 -10.06 -13.60 1.57
C PHE A 241 -8.53 -13.50 1.60
N LEU A 242 -7.99 -12.56 2.38
CA LEU A 242 -6.55 -12.35 2.51
C LEU A 242 -5.84 -13.58 3.10
N GLU A 243 -6.40 -14.22 4.13
CA GLU A 243 -5.80 -15.41 4.71
C GLU A 243 -5.71 -16.57 3.72
N ARG A 244 -6.74 -16.78 2.88
CA ARG A 244 -6.69 -17.82 1.84
C ARG A 244 -5.60 -17.53 0.80
N ILE A 245 -5.41 -16.27 0.42
CA ILE A 245 -4.34 -15.85 -0.49
C ILE A 245 -2.98 -16.12 0.14
N PHE A 246 -2.76 -15.64 1.37
CA PHE A 246 -1.47 -15.75 2.05
C PHE A 246 -1.12 -17.19 2.43
N GLN A 247 -2.09 -18.01 2.80
CA GLN A 247 -1.86 -19.45 2.98
C GLN A 247 -1.33 -20.09 1.70
N ARG A 248 -1.78 -19.67 0.52
CA ARG A 248 -1.26 -20.21 -0.74
C ARG A 248 0.13 -19.66 -1.07
N ILE A 249 0.38 -18.37 -0.81
CA ILE A 249 1.70 -17.75 -0.92
C ILE A 249 2.73 -18.51 -0.07
N GLU A 250 2.38 -18.84 1.17
CA GLU A 250 3.24 -19.57 2.12
C GLU A 250 3.54 -21.01 1.72
N LEU A 251 2.76 -21.58 0.81
CA LEU A 251 2.93 -22.94 0.29
C LEU A 251 3.61 -22.98 -1.09
N SER A 252 3.92 -21.83 -1.69
CA SER A 252 4.49 -21.72 -3.03
C SER A 252 5.99 -21.47 -2.94
N GLU A 253 6.78 -22.37 -3.54
CA GLU A 253 8.25 -22.24 -3.61
C GLU A 253 8.70 -21.18 -4.63
N ASP A 254 7.82 -20.84 -5.57
CA ASP A 254 8.06 -19.99 -6.73
C ASP A 254 7.27 -18.67 -6.68
N VAL A 255 6.70 -18.29 -5.54
CA VAL A 255 5.84 -17.10 -5.41
C VAL A 255 6.51 -15.82 -5.89
N TRP A 256 7.84 -15.71 -5.77
CA TRP A 256 8.61 -14.58 -6.28
C TRP A 256 8.50 -14.37 -7.80
N THR A 257 8.05 -15.37 -8.55
CA THR A 257 7.80 -15.27 -10.01
C THR A 257 6.42 -14.74 -10.36
N TRP A 258 5.49 -14.70 -9.39
CA TRP A 258 4.10 -14.33 -9.67
C TRP A 258 3.94 -12.86 -10.06
N MET A 259 4.86 -12.00 -9.61
CA MET A 259 4.85 -10.57 -9.92
C MET A 259 6.26 -10.12 -10.33
N PRO A 260 6.40 -9.31 -11.41
CA PRO A 260 7.70 -8.77 -11.81
C PRO A 260 8.41 -8.01 -10.69
N GLU A 261 7.65 -7.24 -9.90
CA GLU A 261 8.20 -6.47 -8.80
C GLU A 261 8.78 -7.34 -7.68
N TRP A 262 8.14 -8.46 -7.37
CA TRP A 262 8.63 -9.41 -6.38
C TRP A 262 9.92 -10.08 -6.81
N GLN A 263 10.01 -10.45 -8.09
CA GLN A 263 11.24 -10.94 -8.68
C GLN A 263 12.35 -9.88 -8.61
N LYS A 264 12.04 -8.63 -9.00
CA LYS A 264 13.00 -7.51 -8.96
C LYS A 264 13.49 -7.19 -7.55
N LEU A 265 12.62 -7.28 -6.55
CA LEU A 265 12.99 -7.15 -5.15
C LEU A 265 13.99 -8.24 -4.75
N ARG A 266 13.70 -9.50 -5.06
CA ARG A 266 14.58 -10.63 -4.77
C ARG A 266 15.95 -10.45 -5.42
N GLU A 267 15.98 -10.12 -6.71
CA GLU A 267 17.22 -9.84 -7.45
C GLU A 267 18.01 -8.69 -6.81
N SER A 268 17.34 -7.61 -6.43
CA SER A 268 17.97 -6.42 -5.83
C SER A 268 18.58 -6.70 -4.46
N ILE A 269 17.93 -7.54 -3.65
CA ILE A 269 18.40 -7.91 -2.31
C ILE A 269 19.55 -8.92 -2.39
N THR A 270 19.46 -9.91 -3.28
CA THR A 270 20.53 -10.89 -3.50
C THR A 270 21.80 -10.22 -4.02
N ASN A 271 21.67 -9.27 -4.94
CA ASN A 271 22.78 -8.56 -5.56
C ASN A 271 23.10 -7.22 -4.89
N PHE A 272 22.63 -6.98 -3.66
CA PHE A 272 22.89 -5.72 -2.97
C PHE A 272 24.41 -5.53 -2.81
N ASP A 273 24.93 -4.40 -3.28
CA ASP A 273 26.29 -3.94 -3.06
C ASP A 273 26.18 -2.60 -2.35
N SER A 274 26.64 -2.57 -1.09
CA SER A 274 26.61 -1.39 -0.21
C SER A 274 27.71 -0.40 -0.53
#